data_AF-A0A7W7CNR9-F1
#
_entry.id   AF-A0A7W7CNR9-F1
#
_cell.length_a   1.000
_cell.length_b   1.000
_cell.length_c   1.000
_cell.angle_alpha   90.00
_cell.angle_beta   90.00
_cell.angle_gamma   90.00
#
_symmetry.space_group_name_H-M   'P 1'
#
loop_
_entity.id
_entity.type
_entity.pdbx_description
1 polymer ?
#
loop_
_entity_poly.entity_id
_entity_poly.type
_entity_poly.pdbx_seq_one_letter_code
_entity_poly.pdbx_strand_id
1 'polypeptide(L)' 'MDDVLLAYDTGRQDGIAGRRDPVRAQHPATGADYRMGFLDGRIEVFHLLAAVRRIQDESA' A
#
# COMPACT_ATOMS: atom_id res chain seq x y z
N MET A 1 5.86 -14.58 -13.22
CA MET A 1 5.24 -13.28 -13.54
C MET A 1 4.04 -13.06 -12.64
N ASP A 2 3.16 -14.06 -12.56
CA ASP A 2 1.97 -14.05 -11.68
C ASP A 2 2.31 -13.87 -10.19
N ASP A 3 3.34 -14.55 -9.68
CA ASP A 3 3.74 -14.44 -8.26
C ASP A 3 4.26 -13.04 -7.87
N VAL A 4 4.87 -12.34 -8.83
CA VAL A 4 5.39 -10.96 -8.64
C VAL A 4 4.22 -9.98 -8.60
N LEU A 5 3.28 -10.09 -9.54
CA LEU A 5 2.08 -9.26 -9.57
C LEU A 5 1.20 -9.50 -8.33
N LEU A 6 1.06 -10.76 -7.91
CA LEU A 6 0.34 -11.12 -6.69
C LEU A 6 1.02 -10.56 -5.44
N ALA A 7 2.35 -10.64 -5.35
CA ALA A 7 3.10 -10.07 -4.23
C ALA A 7 2.94 -8.55 -4.16
N TYR A 8 3.00 -7.87 -5.30
CA TYR A 8 2.72 -6.44 -5.41
C TYR A 8 1.30 -6.11 -4.93
N ASP A 9 0.27 -6.75 -5.48
CA ASP A 9 -1.12 -6.41 -5.12
C ASP A 9 -1.40 -6.73 -3.64
N THR A 10 -0.87 -7.85 -3.12
CA THR A 10 -0.94 -8.14 -1.68
C THR A 10 -0.31 -7.01 -0.87
N GLY A 11 0.91 -6.59 -1.25
CA GLY A 11 1.60 -5.48 -0.60
C GLY A 11 0.76 -4.21 -0.60
N ARG A 12 0.15 -3.88 -1.74
CA ARG A 12 -0.72 -2.70 -1.89
C ARG A 12 -1.93 -2.75 -0.97
N GLN A 13 -2.63 -3.89 -0.91
CA GLN A 13 -3.77 -4.07 0.00
C GLN A 13 -3.33 -3.94 1.48
N ASP A 14 -2.21 -4.54 1.84
CA ASP A 14 -1.62 -4.45 3.18
C ASP A 14 -1.22 -3.01 3.54
N GLY A 15 -0.68 -2.25 2.57
CA GLY A 15 -0.33 -0.84 2.70
C GLY A 15 -1.56 0.03 2.97
N ILE A 16 -2.64 -0.19 2.20
CA ILE A 16 -3.93 0.47 2.42
C ILE A 16 -4.46 0.17 3.83
N ALA A 17 -4.39 -1.10 4.23
CA ALA A 17 -4.82 -1.55 5.55
C ALA A 17 -3.89 -1.15 6.71
N GLY A 18 -2.70 -0.62 6.41
CA GLY A 18 -1.68 -0.25 7.41
C GLY A 18 -1.06 -1.44 8.15
N ARG A 19 -1.13 -2.66 7.59
CA ARG A 19 -0.63 -3.89 8.24
C ARG A 19 0.50 -4.49 7.41
N ARG A 20 1.74 -4.25 7.85
CA ARG A 20 2.92 -4.78 7.16
C ARG A 20 3.20 -6.22 7.58
N ASP A 21 3.31 -7.12 6.61
CA ASP A 21 3.74 -8.51 6.81
C ASP A 21 5.29 -8.60 6.69
N PRO A 22 6.01 -8.86 7.79
CA PRO A 22 7.47 -8.93 7.76
C PRO A 22 8.00 -10.16 7.03
N VAL A 23 7.24 -11.25 6.97
CA VAL A 23 7.64 -12.50 6.31
C VAL A 23 7.59 -12.31 4.80
N ARG A 24 6.48 -11.77 4.28
CA ARG A 24 6.35 -11.43 2.85
C ARG A 24 7.37 -10.39 2.43
N ALA A 25 7.59 -9.36 3.26
CA ALA A 25 8.56 -8.32 2.98
C ALA A 25 10.01 -8.84 2.90
N GLN A 26 10.34 -9.97 3.54
CA GLN A 26 11.67 -10.57 3.50
C GLN A 26 11.79 -11.72 2.49
N HIS A 27 10.72 -12.05 1.77
CA HIS A 27 10.75 -13.14 0.80
C HIS A 27 11.84 -12.91 -0.26
N PRO A 28 12.73 -13.87 -0.50
CA PRO A 28 13.92 -13.65 -1.35
C PRO A 28 13.57 -13.37 -2.81
N ALA A 29 12.46 -13.92 -3.32
CA ALA A 29 12.08 -13.80 -4.72
C ALA A 29 11.04 -12.70 -5.00
N THR A 30 10.22 -12.32 -4.01
CA THR A 30 9.05 -11.43 -4.22
C THR A 30 8.92 -10.33 -3.16
N GLY A 31 9.85 -10.28 -2.20
CA GLY A 31 9.81 -9.28 -1.14
C GLY A 31 10.02 -7.86 -1.66
N ALA A 32 10.72 -7.68 -2.77
CA ALA A 32 10.84 -6.37 -3.43
C ALA A 32 9.48 -5.88 -3.92
N ASP A 33 8.73 -6.73 -4.62
CA ASP A 33 7.42 -6.40 -5.19
C ASP A 33 6.38 -6.13 -4.11
N TYR A 34 6.37 -6.95 -3.05
CA TYR A 34 5.55 -6.71 -1.87
C TYR A 34 5.84 -5.36 -1.22
N ARG A 35 7.13 -5.02 -1.02
CA ARG A 35 7.51 -3.73 -0.41
C ARG A 35 7.11 -2.55 -1.29
N MET A 36 7.23 -2.67 -2.61
CA MET A 36 6.77 -1.66 -3.56
C MET A 36 5.27 -1.44 -3.45
N GLY A 37 4.48 -2.51 -3.55
CA GLY A 37 3.03 -2.42 -3.37
C GLY A 37 2.66 -1.80 -2.03
N PHE A 38 3.31 -2.21 -0.95
CA PHE A 38 3.08 -1.66 0.39
C PHE A 38 3.29 -0.14 0.45
N LEU A 39 4.38 0.36 -0.12
CA LEU A 39 4.65 1.80 -0.17
C LEU A 39 3.60 2.55 -1.00
N ASP A 40 3.22 2.02 -2.16
CA ASP A 40 2.17 2.61 -3.00
C ASP A 40 0.83 2.69 -2.25
N GLY A 41 0.46 1.63 -1.53
CA GLY A 41 -0.74 1.61 -0.70
C GLY A 41 -0.71 2.65 0.43
N ARG A 42 0.47 2.92 1.03
CA ARG A 42 0.62 4.03 2.01
C ARG A 42 0.43 5.40 1.37
N ILE A 43 0.96 5.60 0.16
CA ILE A 43 0.81 6.84 -0.59
C ILE A 43 -0.66 7.06 -0.98
N GLU A 44 -1.37 6.02 -1.39
CA GLU A 44 -2.79 6.07 -1.72
C GLU A 44 -3.63 6.54 -0.52
N VAL A 45 -3.37 5.99 0.67
CA VAL A 45 -4.03 6.43 1.92
C VAL A 45 -3.69 7.88 2.26
N PHE A 46 -2.45 8.32 2.01
CA PHE A 46 -2.08 9.72 2.22
C PHE A 46 -2.86 10.66 1.29
N HIS A 47 -2.98 10.32 0.00
CA HIS A 47 -3.80 11.10 -0.94
C HIS A 47 -5.28 11.11 -0.55
N LEU A 48 -5.82 9.98 -0.08
CA LEU A 48 -7.19 9.91 0.43
C LEU A 48 -7.39 10.84 1.64
N LEU A 49 -6.47 10.82 2.61
CA LEU A 49 -6.49 11.73 3.76
C LEU A 49 -6.47 13.20 3.35
N ALA A 50 -5.64 13.56 2.37
CA ALA A 50 -5.61 14.91 1.81
C ALA A 50 -6.93 15.29 1.14
N ALA A 51 -7.57 14.36 0.43
CA ALA A 51 -8.87 14.58 -0.19
C ALA A 51 -9.99 14.77 0.85
N VAL A 52 -10.04 13.93 1.89
CA VAL A 52 -11.01 14.07 2.99
C VAL A 52 -10.89 15.42 3.69
N ARG A 53 -9.67 15.91 3.90
CA ARG A 53 -9.43 17.24 4.49
C ARG A 53 -9.98 18.36 3.64
N ARG A 54 -9.78 18.32 2.32
CA ARG A 54 -10.37 19.32 1.40
C ARG A 54 -11.89 19.34 1.48
N ILE A 55 -12.55 18.17 1.56
CA ILE A 55 -14.02 18.09 1.71
C ILE A 55 -14.47 18.73 3.02
N GLN A 56 -13.74 18.52 4.12
CA GLN A 56 -14.02 19.15 5.40
C GLN A 56 -13.88 20.68 5.32
N ASP A 57 -12.81 21.17 4.69
CA ASP A 57 -12.53 22.60 4.54
C ASP A 57 -13.57 23.31 3.67
N GLU A 58 -14.13 22.64 2.65
CA GLU A 58 -15.22 23.15 1.81
C GLU A 58 -16.58 23.20 2.54
N SER A 59 -16.73 22.42 3.61
CA SER A 59 -17.98 22.31 4.38
C SER A 59 -18.05 23.27 5.58
N ALA A 60 -16.99 24.03 5.83
CA ALA A 60 -16.84 24.98 6.94
C ALA A 60 -17.09 26.43 6.48
#